data_AF-A0A8T5JAV0-F1
#
_entry.id   AF-A0A8T5JAV0-F1
#
_cell.length_a   1.000
_cell.length_b   1.000
_cell.length_c   1.000
_cell.angle_alpha   90.00
_cell.angle_beta   90.00
_cell.angle_gamma   90.00
#
_symmetry.space_group_name_H-M   'P 1'
#
loop_
_entity.id
_entity.type
_entity.pdbx_description
1 polymer ?
#
loop_
_entity_poly.entity_id
_entity_poly.type
_entity_poly.pdbx_seq_one_letter_code
_entity_poly.pdbx_strand_id
1 'polypeptide(L)'
;MKKGKKILLVLLFVVLGLQLFFYFQEPGLFLAPGGYQDVNIHVRNLPPVIESVDNVPANVVLLAGTTSTVTFNFTGRDRNGGKDMVLGNATITRAGEQERIDASCDIVSSIGKRRTFNCNVDMEYYDTDDLWTVMVSVQDLSGLVASDSTQTTTPNLLKDITLSPATINFGSVDPGQENVTLNNVIITNHGNFETAQDGAVSITGLDLIGQVNPLELISAADFNADDIGNFVDVCSTGTALINDTSVGTTIVLPRYDGVTVGSDEGGIAFCIPLVPEISAQTYIASGGVTGNSWIVGI
;
A
#
# COMPACT_ATOMS: atom_id res chain seq x y z
N MET A 1 119.41 4.21 -22.48
CA MET A 1 117.96 4.36 -22.74
C MET A 1 117.15 3.31 -21.99
N LYS A 2 116.72 3.53 -20.72
CA LYS A 2 115.77 2.61 -20.02
C LYS A 2 114.95 3.25 -18.88
N LYS A 3 115.10 4.56 -18.61
CA LYS A 3 114.38 5.26 -17.51
C LYS A 3 113.13 6.05 -17.94
N GLY A 4 112.85 6.19 -19.24
CA GLY A 4 111.70 6.99 -19.73
C GLY A 4 110.34 6.27 -19.80
N LYS A 5 110.30 4.93 -19.81
CA LYS A 5 109.03 4.18 -20.01
C LYS A 5 108.14 4.04 -18.77
N LYS A 6 108.68 4.19 -17.55
CA LYS A 6 107.89 4.03 -16.31
C LYS A 6 107.04 5.26 -15.98
N ILE A 7 107.46 6.46 -16.39
CA ILE A 7 106.73 7.71 -16.13
C ILE A 7 105.50 7.84 -17.05
N LEU A 8 105.59 7.35 -18.29
CA LEU A 8 104.49 7.42 -19.26
C LEU A 8 103.29 6.54 -18.86
N LEU A 9 103.53 5.36 -18.25
CA LEU A 9 102.47 4.44 -17.87
C LEU A 9 101.67 4.92 -16.65
N VAL A 10 102.34 5.60 -15.70
CA VAL A 10 101.67 6.20 -14.53
C VAL A 10 100.81 7.39 -14.96
N LEU A 11 101.29 8.22 -15.89
CA LEU A 11 100.52 9.34 -16.44
C LEU A 11 99.28 8.87 -17.21
N LEU A 12 99.37 7.76 -17.95
CA LEU A 12 98.22 7.20 -18.67
C LEU A 12 97.11 6.72 -17.71
N PHE A 13 97.48 6.10 -16.59
CA PHE A 13 96.51 5.66 -15.57
C PHE A 13 95.85 6.83 -14.84
N VAL A 14 96.59 7.91 -14.58
CA VAL A 14 96.03 9.12 -13.96
C VAL A 14 95.05 9.82 -14.92
N VAL A 15 95.37 9.89 -16.22
CA VAL A 15 94.49 10.53 -17.21
C VAL A 15 93.22 9.71 -17.47
N LEU A 16 93.31 8.37 -17.54
CA LEU A 16 92.14 7.50 -17.66
C LEU A 16 91.25 7.51 -16.41
N GLY A 17 91.85 7.58 -15.22
CA GLY A 17 91.11 7.70 -13.95
C GLY A 17 90.35 9.02 -13.83
N LEU A 18 90.97 10.13 -14.28
CA LEU A 18 90.32 11.44 -14.28
C LEU A 18 89.16 11.52 -15.28
N GLN A 19 89.26 10.92 -16.47
CA GLN A 19 88.15 10.92 -17.43
C GLN A 19 86.96 10.07 -16.99
N LEU A 20 87.19 8.94 -16.32
CA LEU A 20 86.12 8.14 -15.70
C LEU A 20 85.44 8.91 -14.57
N PHE A 21 86.19 9.69 -13.78
CA PHE A 21 85.61 10.49 -12.70
C PHE A 21 84.73 11.64 -13.22
N PHE A 22 85.12 12.29 -14.32
CA PHE A 22 84.31 13.34 -14.94
C PHE A 22 83.06 12.79 -15.65
N TYR A 23 83.09 11.56 -16.18
CA TYR A 23 81.91 10.93 -16.78
C TYR A 23 80.78 10.65 -15.75
N PHE A 24 81.13 10.46 -14.47
CA PHE A 24 80.15 10.33 -13.38
C PHE A 24 79.68 11.67 -12.78
N GLN A 25 80.26 12.79 -13.22
CA GLN A 25 79.89 14.13 -12.76
C GLN A 25 79.01 14.90 -13.75
N GLU A 26 78.45 14.25 -14.79
CA GLU A 26 77.47 14.94 -15.63
C GLU A 26 76.31 15.47 -14.77
N PRO A 27 76.09 16.80 -14.73
CA PRO A 27 75.02 17.42 -13.97
C PRO A 27 73.69 17.10 -14.68
N GLY A 28 73.16 15.91 -14.41
CA GLY A 28 71.99 15.36 -15.08
C GLY A 28 71.70 13.89 -14.77
N LEU A 29 72.62 13.16 -14.13
CA LEU A 29 72.33 11.80 -13.65
C LEU A 29 71.52 11.84 -12.35
N PHE A 30 70.20 12.02 -12.47
CA PHE A 30 69.28 11.85 -11.36
C PHE A 30 69.16 10.35 -11.04
N LEU A 31 69.97 9.86 -10.10
CA LEU A 31 69.70 8.58 -9.45
C LEU A 31 68.31 8.68 -8.80
N ALA A 32 67.44 7.68 -9.05
CA ALA A 32 66.14 7.61 -8.40
C ALA A 32 66.32 7.84 -6.89
N PRO A 33 65.57 8.76 -6.25
CA PRO A 33 65.80 9.10 -4.85
C PRO A 33 65.78 7.81 -4.03
N GLY A 34 66.89 7.53 -3.33
CA GLY A 34 67.13 6.27 -2.62
C GLY A 34 66.28 6.07 -1.35
N GLY A 35 65.16 6.78 -1.23
CA GLY A 35 64.22 6.67 -0.13
C GLY A 35 62.88 6.12 -0.62
N TYR A 36 62.20 5.33 0.21
CA TYR A 36 60.80 5.00 -0.02
C TYR A 36 60.00 6.29 -0.15
N GLN A 37 59.30 6.48 -1.27
CA GLN A 37 58.28 7.51 -1.37
C GLN A 37 56.96 6.91 -0.92
N ASP A 38 56.35 7.52 0.09
CA ASP A 38 54.99 7.17 0.48
C ASP A 38 54.05 7.60 -0.65
N VAL A 39 53.42 6.61 -1.28
CA VAL A 39 52.38 6.84 -2.29
C VAL A 39 51.03 6.81 -1.57
N ASN A 40 50.37 7.95 -1.48
CA ASN A 40 48.99 8.03 -0.98
C ASN A 40 48.02 8.10 -2.16
N ILE A 41 47.08 7.15 -2.22
CA ILE A 41 45.99 7.12 -3.20
C ILE A 41 44.68 7.24 -2.42
N HIS A 42 43.89 8.26 -2.76
CA HIS A 42 42.55 8.42 -2.22
C HIS A 42 41.51 7.91 -3.23
N VAL A 43 40.79 6.85 -2.85
CA VAL A 43 39.65 6.33 -3.63
C VAL A 43 38.38 6.97 -3.08
N ARG A 44 37.60 7.61 -3.95
CA ARG A 44 36.33 8.24 -3.56
C ARG A 44 35.22 7.19 -3.37
N ASN A 45 34.31 7.48 -2.45
CA ASN A 45 33.05 6.74 -2.35
C ASN A 45 32.13 7.07 -3.53
N LEU A 46 31.43 6.08 -4.07
CA LEU A 46 30.45 6.23 -5.14
C LEU A 46 29.08 5.80 -4.61
N PRO A 47 27.99 6.46 -5.04
CA PRO A 47 26.66 6.07 -4.61
C PRO A 47 26.34 4.63 -5.08
N PRO A 48 25.48 3.91 -4.35
CA PRO A 48 24.94 2.64 -4.82
C PRO A 48 24.07 2.85 -6.06
N VAL A 49 23.65 1.74 -6.69
CA VAL A 49 22.60 1.69 -7.72
C VAL A 49 21.65 0.55 -7.39
N ILE A 50 20.36 0.70 -7.65
CA ILE A 50 19.40 -0.40 -7.58
C ILE A 50 19.43 -1.13 -8.92
N GLU A 51 19.67 -2.43 -8.90
CA GLU A 51 19.76 -3.26 -10.11
C GLU A 51 18.44 -3.98 -10.42
N SER A 52 17.70 -4.40 -9.39
CA SER A 52 16.40 -5.05 -9.55
C SER A 52 15.51 -4.81 -8.33
N VAL A 53 14.20 -4.83 -8.60
CA VAL A 53 13.12 -4.91 -7.61
C VAL A 53 12.25 -6.08 -8.03
N ASP A 54 12.18 -7.10 -7.18
CA ASP A 54 11.68 -8.42 -7.51
C ASP A 54 10.53 -8.84 -6.58
N ASN A 55 9.59 -9.63 -7.09
CA ASN A 55 8.45 -10.19 -6.34
C ASN A 55 7.48 -9.17 -5.75
N VAL A 56 7.36 -7.98 -6.33
CA VAL A 56 6.25 -7.09 -5.99
C VAL A 56 4.95 -7.73 -6.48
N PRO A 57 4.00 -8.08 -5.60
CA PRO A 57 2.74 -8.68 -6.03
C PRO A 57 1.98 -7.66 -6.87
N ALA A 58 1.45 -8.10 -8.02
CA ALA A 58 0.63 -7.22 -8.85
C ALA A 58 -0.69 -6.85 -8.15
N ASN A 59 -1.25 -7.78 -7.36
CA ASN A 59 -2.48 -7.59 -6.60
C ASN A 59 -2.25 -7.82 -5.10
N VAL A 60 -2.64 -6.87 -4.26
CA VAL A 60 -2.62 -7.01 -2.79
C VAL A 60 -4.01 -7.44 -2.33
N VAL A 61 -4.09 -8.53 -1.56
CA VAL A 61 -5.35 -8.99 -0.98
C VAL A 61 -5.58 -8.30 0.37
N LEU A 62 -6.50 -7.34 0.41
CA LEU A 62 -6.96 -6.67 1.63
C LEU A 62 -8.04 -7.51 2.33
N LEU A 63 -8.06 -7.41 3.66
CA LEU A 63 -9.01 -8.11 4.52
C LEU A 63 -9.65 -7.10 5.48
N ALA A 64 -10.97 -7.17 5.63
CA ALA A 64 -11.76 -6.19 6.39
C ALA A 64 -11.24 -5.99 7.81
N GLY A 65 -11.05 -4.74 8.22
CA GLY A 65 -10.61 -4.35 9.56
C GLY A 65 -9.18 -4.79 9.94
N THR A 66 -8.34 -5.18 8.97
CA THR A 66 -6.96 -5.64 9.24
C THR A 66 -5.94 -5.01 8.31
N THR A 67 -4.65 -5.28 8.53
CA THR A 67 -3.57 -4.90 7.61
C THR A 67 -3.12 -6.09 6.76
N SER A 68 -2.67 -5.79 5.54
CA SER A 68 -2.10 -6.77 4.61
C SER A 68 -0.67 -6.40 4.28
N THR A 69 0.28 -7.28 4.58
CA THR A 69 1.70 -7.05 4.33
C THR A 69 2.08 -7.36 2.88
N VAL A 70 2.71 -6.39 2.21
CA VAL A 70 3.32 -6.53 0.90
C VAL A 70 4.80 -6.84 1.08
N THR A 71 5.19 -8.08 0.81
CA THR A 71 6.59 -8.54 0.91
C THR A 71 7.24 -8.62 -0.47
N PHE A 72 8.40 -8.00 -0.62
CA PHE A 72 9.18 -8.05 -1.85
C PHE A 72 10.68 -7.83 -1.57
N ASN A 73 11.52 -8.06 -2.58
CA ASN A 73 12.97 -7.89 -2.46
C ASN A 73 13.48 -6.84 -3.44
N PHE A 74 14.59 -6.20 -3.10
CA PHE A 74 15.37 -5.45 -4.09
C PHE A 74 16.87 -5.69 -3.90
N THR A 75 17.62 -5.59 -4.99
CA THR A 75 19.08 -5.77 -4.98
C THR A 75 19.77 -4.47 -5.37
N GLY A 76 20.57 -3.96 -4.44
CA GLY A 76 21.49 -2.85 -4.68
C GLY A 76 22.88 -3.36 -5.09
N ARG A 77 23.61 -2.53 -5.84
CA ARG A 77 25.03 -2.71 -6.14
C ARG A 77 25.81 -1.45 -5.79
N ASP A 78 26.92 -1.65 -5.09
CA ASP A 78 27.84 -0.60 -4.71
C ASP A 78 29.25 -0.91 -5.23
N ARG A 79 29.92 0.08 -5.83
CA ARG A 79 31.25 -0.10 -6.41
C ARG A 79 32.35 -0.24 -5.35
N ASN A 80 32.14 0.34 -4.17
CA ASN A 80 33.00 0.29 -2.99
C ASN A 80 32.84 -1.05 -2.26
N GLY A 81 31.62 -1.61 -2.22
CA GLY A 81 31.37 -2.98 -1.77
C GLY A 81 29.95 -3.20 -1.30
N GLY A 82 29.42 -4.43 -1.42
CA GLY A 82 28.04 -4.71 -1.02
C GLY A 82 27.76 -4.41 0.45
N LYS A 83 28.77 -4.58 1.31
CA LYS A 83 28.67 -4.30 2.75
C LYS A 83 28.57 -2.82 3.09
N ASP A 84 28.89 -1.94 2.15
CA ASP A 84 28.86 -0.49 2.35
C ASP A 84 27.43 0.05 2.32
N MET A 85 26.49 -0.66 1.67
CA MET A 85 25.05 -0.39 1.76
C MET A 85 24.52 -0.84 3.12
N VAL A 86 24.03 0.08 3.93
CA VAL A 86 23.67 -0.18 5.35
C VAL A 86 22.20 -0.05 5.66
N LEU A 87 21.47 0.76 4.90
CA LEU A 87 20.05 1.00 5.14
C LEU A 87 19.29 0.82 3.83
N GLY A 88 18.27 -0.02 3.84
CA GLY A 88 17.31 -0.19 2.76
C GLY A 88 15.94 0.20 3.26
N ASN A 89 15.21 1.01 2.49
CA ASN A 89 13.85 1.44 2.83
C ASN A 89 12.92 1.15 1.65
N ALA A 90 11.64 0.96 1.95
CA ALA A 90 10.59 0.87 0.98
C ALA A 90 9.43 1.81 1.32
N THR A 91 8.77 2.31 0.30
CA THR A 91 7.58 3.14 0.43
C THR A 91 6.60 2.79 -0.69
N ILE A 92 5.35 2.54 -0.34
CA ILE A 92 4.26 2.38 -1.30
C ILE A 92 3.42 3.66 -1.24
N THR A 93 3.26 4.33 -2.38
CA THR A 93 2.67 5.67 -2.46
C THR A 93 1.57 5.75 -3.50
N ARG A 94 0.57 6.58 -3.21
CA ARG A 94 -0.46 7.02 -4.15
C ARG A 94 -0.80 8.48 -3.86
N ALA A 95 -0.97 9.28 -4.92
CA ALA A 95 -1.36 10.67 -4.77
C ALA A 95 -2.75 10.77 -4.11
N GLY A 96 -2.84 11.52 -3.01
CA GLY A 96 -4.08 11.67 -2.24
C GLY A 96 -4.20 10.71 -1.06
N GLU A 97 -3.33 9.70 -0.95
CA GLU A 97 -3.33 8.72 0.13
C GLU A 97 -2.14 8.92 1.08
N GLN A 98 -2.24 8.33 2.27
CA GLN A 98 -1.11 8.24 3.19
C GLN A 98 -0.05 7.26 2.67
N GLU A 99 1.22 7.63 2.76
CA GLU A 99 2.33 6.74 2.39
C GLU A 99 2.43 5.55 3.35
N ARG A 100 2.66 4.36 2.79
CA ARG A 100 2.97 3.14 3.55
C ARG A 100 4.48 2.92 3.53
N ILE A 101 5.12 2.85 4.70
CA ILE A 101 6.60 2.91 4.81
C ILE A 101 7.12 1.68 5.56
N ASP A 102 8.13 1.03 4.97
CA ASP A 102 9.07 0.18 5.68
C ASP A 102 10.42 0.93 5.77
N ALA A 103 10.70 1.45 6.96
CA ALA A 103 11.87 2.27 7.22
C ALA A 103 13.16 1.46 7.46
N SER A 104 13.09 0.12 7.43
CA SER A 104 14.24 -0.73 7.69
C SER A 104 14.06 -2.14 7.10
N CYS A 105 14.20 -2.25 5.78
CA CYS A 105 14.21 -3.53 5.10
C CYS A 105 15.36 -4.44 5.58
N ASP A 106 15.06 -5.72 5.79
CA ASP A 106 16.01 -6.69 6.28
C ASP A 106 17.04 -7.09 5.22
N ILE A 107 18.30 -7.20 5.61
CA ILE A 107 19.35 -7.68 4.72
C ILE A 107 19.28 -9.20 4.63
N VAL A 108 18.98 -9.71 3.44
CA VAL A 108 18.89 -11.16 3.17
C VAL A 108 20.23 -11.73 2.72
N SER A 109 20.97 -10.98 1.89
CA SER A 109 22.25 -11.45 1.36
C SER A 109 23.21 -10.30 1.05
N SER A 110 24.51 -10.60 1.06
CA SER A 110 25.58 -9.67 0.67
C SER A 110 26.70 -10.44 -0.02
N ILE A 111 26.78 -10.34 -1.34
CA ILE A 111 27.75 -11.08 -2.15
C ILE A 111 28.56 -10.11 -3.01
N GLY A 112 29.85 -10.00 -2.72
CA GLY A 112 30.78 -9.13 -3.44
C GLY A 112 30.35 -7.66 -3.39
N LYS A 113 29.86 -7.14 -4.52
CA LYS A 113 29.42 -5.74 -4.69
C LYS A 113 27.91 -5.57 -4.57
N ARG A 114 27.16 -6.63 -4.26
CA ARG A 114 25.71 -6.64 -4.20
C ARG A 114 25.20 -6.90 -2.80
N ARG A 115 24.04 -6.33 -2.49
CA ARG A 115 23.29 -6.57 -1.26
C ARG A 115 21.81 -6.63 -1.59
N THR A 116 21.13 -7.65 -1.09
CA THR A 116 19.69 -7.84 -1.29
C THR A 116 18.97 -7.55 0.02
N PHE A 117 17.89 -6.80 -0.09
CA PHE A 117 17.03 -6.39 1.01
C PHE A 117 15.63 -6.99 0.81
N ASN A 118 15.00 -7.43 1.89
CA ASN A 118 13.61 -7.86 1.97
C ASN A 118 12.82 -6.80 2.72
N CYS A 119 11.80 -6.26 2.07
CA CYS A 119 10.93 -5.23 2.64
C CYS A 119 9.55 -5.81 2.90
N ASN A 120 8.93 -5.37 3.99
CA ASN A 120 7.57 -5.70 4.38
C ASN A 120 6.80 -4.39 4.62
N VAL A 121 5.99 -3.98 3.65
CA VAL A 121 5.19 -2.75 3.75
C VAL A 121 3.74 -3.13 4.03
N ASP A 122 3.19 -2.67 5.14
CA ASP A 122 1.80 -2.93 5.50
C ASP A 122 0.85 -1.97 4.75
N MET A 123 -0.13 -2.53 4.06
CA MET A 123 -1.27 -1.83 3.47
C MET A 123 -2.47 -1.95 4.40
N GLU A 124 -3.27 -0.91 4.48
CA GLU A 124 -4.48 -0.87 5.32
C GLU A 124 -5.69 -1.37 4.53
N TYR A 125 -6.68 -1.95 5.21
CA TYR A 125 -7.90 -2.46 4.56
C TYR A 125 -8.69 -1.37 3.80
N TYR A 126 -8.50 -0.10 4.16
CA TYR A 126 -9.14 1.04 3.53
C TYR A 126 -8.29 1.69 2.43
N ASP A 127 -7.11 1.15 2.08
CA ASP A 127 -6.34 1.64 0.93
C ASP A 127 -7.10 1.34 -0.37
N THR A 128 -7.31 2.34 -1.22
CA THR A 128 -8.00 2.20 -2.51
C THR A 128 -7.43 1.11 -3.41
N ASP A 129 -8.28 0.53 -4.26
CA ASP A 129 -7.98 -0.50 -5.27
C ASP A 129 -7.35 0.03 -6.57
N ASP A 130 -6.77 1.22 -6.52
CA ASP A 130 -6.07 1.86 -7.63
C ASP A 130 -4.58 1.46 -7.72
N LEU A 131 -3.87 2.02 -8.70
CA LEU A 131 -2.44 1.77 -8.89
C LEU A 131 -1.58 2.55 -7.86
N TRP A 132 -0.81 1.81 -7.05
CA TRP A 132 0.18 2.35 -6.12
C TRP A 132 1.60 2.17 -6.66
N THR A 133 2.45 3.17 -6.45
CA THR A 133 3.86 3.14 -6.86
C THR A 133 4.73 2.59 -5.72
N VAL A 134 5.52 1.57 -6.01
CA VAL A 134 6.49 1.00 -5.07
C VAL A 134 7.84 1.67 -5.28
N MET A 135 8.28 2.39 -4.26
CA MET A 135 9.57 3.07 -4.22
C MET A 135 10.49 2.34 -3.26
N VAL A 136 11.72 2.06 -3.69
CA VAL A 136 12.77 1.54 -2.81
C VAL A 136 13.94 2.49 -2.79
N SER A 137 14.66 2.53 -1.69
CA SER A 137 15.91 3.26 -1.58
C SER A 137 16.96 2.51 -0.79
N VAL A 138 18.22 2.77 -1.10
CA VAL A 138 19.37 2.20 -0.40
C VAL A 138 20.39 3.29 -0.13
N GLN A 139 20.89 3.33 1.10
CA GLN A 139 21.89 4.27 1.57
C GLN A 139 23.19 3.54 1.95
N ASP A 140 24.32 4.11 1.54
CA ASP A 140 25.65 3.62 1.92
C ASP A 140 26.18 4.26 3.21
N LEU A 141 27.32 3.77 3.71
CA LEU A 141 28.01 4.27 4.91
C LEU A 141 28.43 5.74 4.83
N SER A 142 28.58 6.31 3.64
CA SER A 142 28.89 7.72 3.43
C SER A 142 27.64 8.59 3.32
N GLY A 143 26.46 7.98 3.44
CA GLY A 143 25.17 8.65 3.38
C GLY A 143 24.64 8.89 1.97
N LEU A 144 25.30 8.37 0.92
CA LEU A 144 24.80 8.51 -0.45
C LEU A 144 23.65 7.54 -0.69
N VAL A 145 22.63 8.00 -1.42
CA VAL A 145 21.37 7.28 -1.62
C VAL A 145 21.12 7.00 -3.09
N ALA A 146 20.58 5.84 -3.39
CA ALA A 146 19.93 5.53 -4.67
C ALA A 146 18.48 5.13 -4.45
N SER A 147 17.61 5.40 -5.43
CA SER A 147 16.18 5.06 -5.39
C SER A 147 15.69 4.53 -6.72
N ASP A 148 14.65 3.69 -6.69
CA ASP A 148 13.94 3.15 -7.86
C ASP A 148 12.43 3.18 -7.56
N SER A 149 11.62 3.52 -8.57
CA SER A 149 10.15 3.62 -8.48
C SER A 149 9.46 3.00 -9.70
N THR A 150 10.07 1.96 -10.29
CA THR A 150 9.59 1.35 -11.54
C THR A 150 8.50 0.31 -11.33
N GLN A 151 8.32 -0.18 -10.10
CA GLN A 151 7.33 -1.20 -9.77
C GLN A 151 6.03 -0.57 -9.25
N THR A 152 4.94 -1.31 -9.44
CA THR A 152 3.60 -0.91 -9.00
C THR A 152 2.85 -2.10 -8.43
N THR A 153 1.84 -1.82 -7.62
CA THR A 153 0.94 -2.82 -7.05
C THR A 153 -0.47 -2.24 -6.94
N THR A 154 -1.49 -3.09 -6.90
CA THR A 154 -2.90 -2.68 -6.86
C THR A 154 -3.63 -3.49 -5.79
N PRO A 155 -4.14 -2.87 -4.72
CA PRO A 155 -5.04 -3.55 -3.79
C PRO A 155 -6.32 -4.02 -4.49
N ASN A 156 -6.96 -5.09 -4.00
CA ASN A 156 -8.28 -5.45 -4.51
C ASN A 156 -9.35 -4.50 -3.96
N LEU A 157 -10.44 -4.32 -4.72
CA LEU A 157 -11.67 -3.77 -4.18
C LEU A 157 -12.22 -4.73 -3.11
N LEU A 158 -12.31 -4.23 -1.88
CA LEU A 158 -12.80 -4.91 -0.71
C LEU A 158 -14.18 -4.33 -0.38
N LYS A 159 -15.18 -5.18 -0.56
CA LYS A 159 -16.59 -4.90 -0.28
C LYS A 159 -17.00 -5.62 1.00
N ASP A 160 -17.06 -4.90 2.11
CA ASP A 160 -17.51 -5.45 3.40
C ASP A 160 -18.28 -4.39 4.19
N ILE A 161 -19.48 -4.75 4.66
CA ILE A 161 -20.33 -3.84 5.45
C ILE A 161 -20.96 -4.58 6.62
N THR A 162 -21.27 -3.84 7.68
CA THR A 162 -22.12 -4.33 8.78
C THR A 162 -23.32 -3.42 8.99
N LEU A 163 -24.42 -4.00 9.47
CA LEU A 163 -25.65 -3.29 9.78
C LEU A 163 -25.87 -3.21 11.29
N SER A 164 -26.30 -2.05 11.79
CA SER A 164 -26.69 -1.85 13.18
C SER A 164 -28.03 -1.09 13.26
N PRO A 165 -29.12 -1.73 13.72
CA PRO A 165 -29.20 -3.14 14.14
C PRO A 165 -29.12 -4.12 12.94
N ALA A 166 -28.66 -5.34 13.20
CA ALA A 166 -28.60 -6.41 12.19
C ALA A 166 -29.99 -6.97 11.80
N THR A 167 -31.03 -6.64 12.56
CA THR A 167 -32.42 -7.03 12.30
C THR A 167 -33.32 -5.81 12.21
N ILE A 168 -34.17 -5.80 11.18
CA ILE A 168 -35.16 -4.75 10.94
C ILE A 168 -36.49 -5.23 11.54
N ASN A 169 -37.03 -4.46 12.50
CA ASN A 169 -38.27 -4.83 13.19
C ASN A 169 -39.12 -3.60 13.52
N PHE A 170 -40.25 -3.46 12.83
CA PHE A 170 -41.23 -2.38 13.04
C PHE A 170 -42.04 -2.51 14.32
N GLY A 171 -41.90 -3.60 15.07
CA GLY A 171 -42.63 -3.85 16.31
C GLY A 171 -44.09 -4.21 16.06
N SER A 172 -44.98 -3.75 16.96
CA SER A 172 -46.42 -3.91 16.79
C SER A 172 -47.00 -2.70 16.07
N VAL A 173 -47.72 -2.96 14.98
CA VAL A 173 -48.38 -1.96 14.15
C VAL A 173 -49.85 -2.33 13.98
N ASP A 174 -50.72 -1.33 13.92
CA ASP A 174 -52.16 -1.55 13.74
C ASP A 174 -52.53 -1.55 12.25
N PRO A 175 -53.45 -2.41 11.78
CA PRO A 175 -53.98 -2.33 10.42
C PRO A 175 -54.56 -0.94 10.14
N GLY A 176 -54.22 -0.36 8.98
CA GLY A 176 -54.61 1.00 8.59
C GLY A 176 -53.79 2.12 9.25
N GLN A 177 -52.79 1.80 10.07
CA GLN A 177 -51.87 2.81 10.60
C GLN A 177 -51.04 3.42 9.47
N GLU A 178 -50.92 4.75 9.47
CA GLU A 178 -50.14 5.49 8.48
C GLU A 178 -48.75 5.86 9.01
N ASN A 179 -47.80 6.00 8.09
CA ASN A 179 -46.46 6.55 8.31
C ASN A 179 -45.69 5.88 9.46
N VAL A 180 -45.64 4.55 9.47
CA VAL A 180 -44.88 3.81 10.48
C VAL A 180 -43.40 3.80 10.12
N THR A 181 -42.59 4.53 10.87
CA THR A 181 -41.12 4.60 10.70
C THR A 181 -40.37 3.68 11.65
N LEU A 182 -39.24 3.14 11.21
CA LEU A 182 -38.28 2.42 12.05
C LEU A 182 -37.20 3.37 12.59
N ASN A 183 -36.52 3.04 13.69
CA ASN A 183 -35.22 3.64 14.01
C ASN A 183 -34.23 3.43 12.85
N ASN A 184 -33.34 4.39 12.65
CA ASN A 184 -32.36 4.34 11.58
C ASN A 184 -31.47 3.09 11.65
N VAL A 185 -31.22 2.47 10.50
CA VAL A 185 -30.26 1.38 10.35
C VAL A 185 -28.94 1.98 9.89
N ILE A 186 -27.92 1.92 10.74
CA ILE A 186 -26.58 2.37 10.41
C ILE A 186 -25.88 1.28 9.60
N ILE A 187 -25.24 1.68 8.50
CA ILE A 187 -24.36 0.84 7.71
C ILE A 187 -22.94 1.32 7.98
N THR A 188 -22.04 0.42 8.35
CA THR A 188 -20.61 0.71 8.50
C THR A 188 -19.83 -0.03 7.44
N ASN A 189 -18.94 0.67 6.74
CA ASN A 189 -18.08 0.12 5.68
C ASN A 189 -16.71 -0.32 6.22
N HIS A 190 -16.47 -1.62 6.23
CA HIS A 190 -15.19 -2.21 6.66
C HIS A 190 -14.25 -2.48 5.49
N GLY A 191 -14.59 -2.00 4.29
CA GLY A 191 -13.81 -2.13 3.07
C GLY A 191 -13.15 -0.83 2.60
N ASN A 192 -12.65 -0.87 1.36
CA ASN A 192 -12.14 0.30 0.64
C ASN A 192 -13.09 0.76 -0.48
N PHE A 193 -14.28 0.16 -0.59
CA PHE A 193 -15.33 0.55 -1.52
C PHE A 193 -15.85 1.96 -1.19
N GLU A 194 -15.98 2.82 -2.19
CA GLU A 194 -16.60 4.13 -2.06
C GLU A 194 -17.78 4.29 -2.99
N THR A 195 -18.94 4.62 -2.45
CA THR A 195 -20.15 4.79 -3.27
C THR A 195 -20.03 5.85 -4.38
N ALA A 196 -19.25 6.90 -4.13
CA ALA A 196 -19.04 7.95 -5.12
C ALA A 196 -18.24 7.48 -6.36
N GLN A 197 -17.44 6.41 -6.22
CA GLN A 197 -16.51 5.94 -7.24
C GLN A 197 -16.91 4.57 -7.80
N ASP A 198 -17.34 3.66 -6.94
CA ASP A 198 -17.41 2.22 -7.21
C ASP A 198 -18.83 1.68 -7.42
N GLY A 199 -19.86 2.46 -7.08
CA GLY A 199 -21.27 2.08 -7.28
C GLY A 199 -22.20 2.55 -6.17
N ALA A 200 -23.45 2.10 -6.17
CA ALA A 200 -24.41 2.47 -5.14
C ALA A 200 -24.68 1.31 -4.18
N VAL A 201 -25.00 1.63 -2.94
CA VAL A 201 -25.64 0.68 -2.02
C VAL A 201 -27.03 0.34 -2.59
N SER A 202 -27.39 -0.94 -2.57
CA SER A 202 -28.70 -1.41 -2.98
C SER A 202 -29.37 -2.22 -1.88
N ILE A 203 -30.70 -2.20 -1.87
CA ILE A 203 -31.52 -2.90 -0.89
C ILE A 203 -32.44 -3.87 -1.64
N THR A 204 -32.47 -5.12 -1.20
CA THR A 204 -33.45 -6.11 -1.65
C THR A 204 -34.45 -6.38 -0.53
N GLY A 205 -35.71 -5.99 -0.77
CA GLY A 205 -36.84 -6.29 0.10
C GLY A 205 -37.49 -7.63 -0.27
N LEU A 206 -38.15 -8.25 0.70
CA LEU A 206 -38.97 -9.45 0.49
C LEU A 206 -40.36 -9.22 1.06
N ASP A 207 -41.37 -9.81 0.42
CA ASP A 207 -42.73 -9.83 0.97
C ASP A 207 -42.73 -10.51 2.35
N LEU A 208 -43.46 -9.93 3.31
CA LEU A 208 -43.63 -10.54 4.63
C LEU A 208 -44.85 -11.45 4.61
N ILE A 209 -44.68 -12.71 5.02
CA ILE A 209 -45.72 -13.74 5.02
C ILE A 209 -46.25 -13.94 6.44
N GLY A 210 -47.56 -14.05 6.59
CA GLY A 210 -48.21 -14.33 7.87
C GLY A 210 -47.83 -15.71 8.42
N GLN A 211 -47.38 -15.77 9.68
CA GLN A 211 -47.00 -17.03 10.32
C GLN A 211 -48.19 -17.95 10.64
N VAL A 212 -49.39 -17.39 10.80
CA VAL A 212 -50.62 -18.14 11.13
C VAL A 212 -51.45 -18.38 9.88
N ASN A 213 -51.64 -17.35 9.05
CA ASN A 213 -52.29 -17.43 7.74
C ASN A 213 -51.29 -17.03 6.63
N PRO A 214 -50.60 -17.99 6.01
CA PRO A 214 -49.62 -17.72 4.95
C PRO A 214 -50.19 -17.22 3.62
N LEU A 215 -51.52 -17.17 3.48
CA LEU A 215 -52.17 -16.57 2.30
C LEU A 215 -52.23 -15.04 2.40
N GLU A 216 -52.01 -14.49 3.60
CA GLU A 216 -51.87 -13.05 3.81
C GLU A 216 -50.40 -12.66 3.79
N LEU A 217 -50.10 -11.59 3.08
CA LEU A 217 -48.76 -11.02 2.98
C LEU A 217 -48.83 -9.50 3.08
N ILE A 218 -47.73 -8.89 3.54
CA ILE A 218 -47.43 -7.47 3.39
C ILE A 218 -46.40 -7.38 2.27
N SER A 219 -46.69 -6.63 1.21
CA SER A 219 -45.77 -6.58 0.08
C SER A 219 -44.53 -5.78 0.42
N ALA A 220 -43.37 -6.16 -0.13
CA ALA A 220 -42.18 -5.30 -0.10
C ALA A 220 -42.47 -3.91 -0.67
N ALA A 221 -43.41 -3.78 -1.62
CA ALA A 221 -43.84 -2.50 -2.19
C ALA A 221 -44.61 -1.59 -1.22
N ASP A 222 -45.07 -2.12 -0.09
CA ASP A 222 -45.68 -1.34 0.98
C ASP A 222 -44.62 -0.67 1.88
N PHE A 223 -43.33 -0.89 1.60
CA PHE A 223 -42.23 -0.30 2.33
C PHE A 223 -41.41 0.64 1.45
N ASN A 224 -41.06 1.79 2.01
CA ASN A 224 -40.13 2.73 1.43
C ASN A 224 -38.79 2.68 2.19
N ALA A 225 -37.70 2.87 1.45
CA ALA A 225 -36.37 3.07 1.98
C ALA A 225 -35.73 4.34 1.40
N ASP A 226 -34.93 5.04 2.20
CA ASP A 226 -34.14 6.18 1.75
C ASP A 226 -32.90 6.38 2.64
N ASP A 227 -32.02 7.30 2.26
CA ASP A 227 -30.92 7.76 3.11
C ASP A 227 -31.44 8.37 4.42
N ILE A 228 -30.67 8.17 5.50
CA ILE A 228 -30.97 8.68 6.83
C ILE A 228 -31.15 10.21 6.88
N GLY A 229 -30.54 10.96 5.96
CA GLY A 229 -30.72 12.40 5.83
C GLY A 229 -32.15 12.82 5.49
N ASN A 230 -32.94 11.93 4.88
CA ASN A 230 -34.34 12.15 4.50
C ASN A 230 -35.33 11.47 5.45
N PHE A 231 -34.90 11.12 6.67
CA PHE A 231 -35.72 10.35 7.62
C PHE A 231 -37.14 10.89 7.84
N VAL A 232 -37.32 12.22 7.88
CA VAL A 232 -38.63 12.84 8.11
C VAL A 232 -39.62 12.56 6.98
N ASP A 233 -39.13 12.41 5.76
CA ASP A 233 -39.94 12.36 4.54
C ASP A 233 -39.98 10.97 3.89
N VAL A 234 -39.26 9.97 4.42
CA VAL A 234 -39.12 8.63 3.82
C VAL A 234 -40.46 7.95 3.47
N CYS A 235 -41.53 8.20 4.23
CA CYS A 235 -42.87 7.67 3.94
C CYS A 235 -43.50 8.26 2.66
N SER A 236 -43.05 9.44 2.25
CA SER A 236 -43.61 10.20 1.13
C SER A 236 -42.67 10.33 -0.07
N THR A 237 -41.35 10.37 0.18
CA THR A 237 -40.31 10.56 -0.84
C THR A 237 -39.40 9.35 -1.01
N GLY A 238 -39.43 8.41 -0.06
CA GLY A 238 -38.58 7.24 -0.11
C GLY A 238 -38.91 6.34 -1.29
N THR A 239 -37.93 5.54 -1.68
CA THR A 239 -38.09 4.63 -2.82
C THR A 239 -38.81 3.38 -2.35
N ALA A 240 -39.95 3.06 -2.97
CA ALA A 240 -40.68 1.83 -2.71
C ALA A 240 -39.82 0.62 -3.09
N LEU A 241 -39.77 -0.36 -2.21
CA LEU A 241 -39.04 -1.60 -2.47
C LEU A 241 -39.82 -2.54 -3.36
N ILE A 242 -39.13 -3.54 -3.90
CA ILE A 242 -39.71 -4.52 -4.81
C ILE A 242 -39.31 -5.91 -4.33
N ASN A 243 -40.29 -6.81 -4.29
CA ASN A 243 -40.05 -8.17 -3.81
C ASN A 243 -38.97 -8.87 -4.63
N ASP A 244 -37.94 -9.37 -3.94
CA ASP A 244 -36.81 -10.12 -4.50
C ASP A 244 -36.08 -9.36 -5.63
N THR A 245 -36.11 -8.03 -5.58
CA THR A 245 -35.47 -7.16 -6.56
C THR A 245 -34.64 -6.10 -5.86
N SER A 246 -33.38 -5.99 -6.29
CA SER A 246 -32.45 -4.96 -5.80
C SER A 246 -32.89 -3.58 -6.28
N VAL A 247 -33.05 -2.66 -5.33
CA VAL A 247 -33.36 -1.26 -5.56
C VAL A 247 -32.16 -0.42 -5.13
N GLY A 248 -31.63 0.40 -6.04
CA GLY A 248 -30.54 1.31 -5.75
C GLY A 248 -30.96 2.41 -4.76
N THR A 249 -30.03 2.84 -3.93
CA THR A 249 -30.24 3.91 -2.95
C THR A 249 -29.35 5.12 -3.26
N THR A 250 -29.62 6.24 -2.60
CA THR A 250 -28.77 7.44 -2.65
C THR A 250 -27.82 7.53 -1.46
N ILE A 251 -27.65 6.43 -0.71
CA ILE A 251 -26.80 6.41 0.49
C ILE A 251 -25.37 6.69 0.08
N VAL A 252 -24.77 7.68 0.74
CA VAL A 252 -23.34 7.92 0.65
C VAL A 252 -22.67 7.09 1.72
N LEU A 253 -21.92 6.09 1.29
CA LEU A 253 -21.12 5.24 2.16
C LEU A 253 -19.64 5.43 1.75
N PRO A 254 -18.87 6.23 2.51
CA PRO A 254 -17.43 6.40 2.28
C PRO A 254 -16.66 5.18 2.82
N ARG A 255 -15.40 5.05 2.42
CA ARG A 255 -14.44 4.21 3.16
C ARG A 255 -13.88 4.97 4.37
N TYR A 256 -13.24 4.24 5.28
CA TYR A 256 -12.60 4.84 6.44
C TYR A 256 -11.41 5.72 6.04
N ASP A 257 -11.28 6.91 6.65
CA ASP A 257 -10.22 7.88 6.33
C ASP A 257 -8.93 7.68 7.15
N GLY A 258 -8.90 6.68 8.03
CA GLY A 258 -7.76 6.41 8.92
C GLY A 258 -7.75 7.21 10.22
N VAL A 259 -8.63 8.21 10.39
CA VAL A 259 -8.52 9.23 11.45
C VAL A 259 -9.85 9.47 12.19
N THR A 260 -10.95 9.63 11.46
CA THR A 260 -12.24 10.11 11.96
C THR A 260 -13.17 8.93 12.20
N VAL A 261 -13.40 8.61 13.48
CA VAL A 261 -14.36 7.57 13.86
C VAL A 261 -15.74 7.85 13.25
N GLY A 262 -16.29 6.87 12.53
CA GLY A 262 -17.59 6.97 11.87
C GLY A 262 -17.57 7.67 10.51
N SER A 263 -16.39 7.96 9.94
CA SER A 263 -16.29 8.49 8.56
C SER A 263 -16.77 7.50 7.50
N ASP A 264 -16.83 6.23 7.85
CA ASP A 264 -17.22 5.07 7.06
C ASP A 264 -18.68 4.63 7.31
N GLU A 265 -19.47 5.48 7.99
CA GLU A 265 -20.87 5.20 8.30
C GLU A 265 -21.82 5.93 7.34
N GLY A 266 -22.87 5.20 6.93
CA GLY A 266 -24.06 5.73 6.28
C GLY A 266 -25.31 5.21 7.01
N GLY A 267 -26.50 5.58 6.54
CA GLY A 267 -27.72 5.09 7.19
C GLY A 267 -28.90 4.95 6.25
N ILE A 268 -29.78 4.01 6.60
CA ILE A 268 -31.04 3.76 5.93
C ILE A 268 -32.19 4.11 6.87
N ALA A 269 -33.12 4.91 6.37
CA ALA A 269 -34.44 5.11 6.94
C ALA A 269 -35.44 4.17 6.25
N PHE A 270 -36.35 3.58 7.01
CA PHE A 270 -37.43 2.76 6.47
C PHE A 270 -38.80 3.26 6.96
N CYS A 271 -39.81 3.15 6.11
CA CYS A 271 -41.19 3.43 6.49
C CYS A 271 -42.22 2.54 5.79
N ILE A 272 -43.33 2.30 6.47
CA ILE A 272 -44.58 1.78 5.91
C ILE A 272 -45.55 2.95 5.79
N PRO A 273 -45.83 3.48 4.57
CA PRO A 273 -46.72 4.63 4.41
C PRO A 273 -48.15 4.34 4.88
N LEU A 274 -48.64 3.11 4.67
CA LEU A 274 -49.94 2.63 5.14
C LEU A 274 -49.85 1.13 5.41
N VAL A 275 -50.15 0.71 6.64
CA VAL A 275 -50.21 -0.71 7.02
C VAL A 275 -51.46 -1.33 6.40
N PRO A 276 -51.35 -2.42 5.61
CA PRO A 276 -52.50 -3.06 4.98
C PRO A 276 -53.57 -3.55 5.97
N GLU A 277 -54.83 -3.57 5.54
CA GLU A 277 -55.94 -4.14 6.32
C GLU A 277 -55.92 -5.69 6.26
N ILE A 278 -55.12 -6.31 7.12
CA ILE A 278 -54.90 -7.76 7.20
C ILE A 278 -55.13 -8.29 8.63
N SER A 279 -55.12 -9.61 8.82
CA SER A 279 -55.38 -10.21 10.13
C SER A 279 -54.22 -9.98 11.10
N ALA A 280 -54.52 -9.89 12.40
CA ALA A 280 -53.50 -9.72 13.44
C ALA A 280 -52.67 -11.00 13.60
N GLN A 281 -51.42 -10.97 13.16
CA GLN A 281 -50.43 -12.04 13.30
C GLN A 281 -49.02 -11.49 13.09
N THR A 282 -48.00 -12.31 13.32
CA THR A 282 -46.62 -11.97 12.96
C THR A 282 -46.40 -12.20 11.47
N TYR A 283 -45.83 -11.21 10.79
CA TYR A 283 -45.41 -11.32 9.39
C TYR A 283 -43.88 -11.34 9.31
N ILE A 284 -43.32 -12.29 8.56
CA ILE A 284 -41.86 -12.44 8.41
C ILE A 284 -41.47 -12.61 6.95
N ALA A 285 -40.31 -12.09 6.55
CA ALA A 285 -39.69 -12.44 5.29
C ALA A 285 -39.16 -13.88 5.38
N SER A 286 -39.70 -14.82 4.61
CA SER A 286 -39.24 -16.21 4.59
C SER A 286 -38.97 -16.68 3.17
N GLY A 287 -37.76 -16.43 2.66
CA GLY A 287 -37.30 -16.92 1.36
C GLY A 287 -35.79 -17.15 1.33
N GLY A 288 -35.34 -18.37 1.65
CA GLY A 288 -34.05 -18.92 1.20
C GLY A 288 -32.84 -18.86 2.15
N VAL A 289 -32.57 -19.95 2.88
CA VAL A 289 -31.34 -20.27 3.64
C VAL A 289 -31.05 -19.39 4.87
N THR A 290 -31.52 -19.84 6.05
CA THR A 290 -31.09 -19.37 7.38
C THR A 290 -31.16 -17.86 7.65
N GLY A 291 -32.37 -17.33 7.84
CA GLY A 291 -32.57 -16.00 8.44
C GLY A 291 -32.37 -14.82 7.49
N ASN A 292 -33.28 -14.63 6.54
CA ASN A 292 -33.22 -13.49 5.65
C ASN A 292 -33.99 -12.31 6.24
N SER A 293 -33.25 -11.51 7.01
CA SER A 293 -33.52 -10.07 7.09
C SER A 293 -33.21 -9.45 5.71
N TRP A 294 -33.66 -8.22 5.49
CA TRP A 294 -33.43 -7.53 4.22
C TRP A 294 -31.94 -7.46 3.93
N ILE A 295 -31.55 -7.68 2.69
CA ILE A 295 -30.14 -7.73 2.31
C ILE A 295 -29.76 -6.37 1.76
N VAL A 296 -28.81 -5.72 2.43
CA VAL A 296 -28.12 -4.53 1.93
C VAL A 296 -26.88 -5.03 1.22
N GLY A 297 -26.73 -4.70 -0.06
CA GLY A 297 -25.62 -5.12 -0.90
C GLY A 297 -24.87 -3.92 -1.50
N ILE A 298 -23.59 -4.13 -1.78
CA ILE A 298 -22.68 -3.18 -2.46
C ILE A 298 -22.04 -3.80 -3.70
#